data_AF-A0A318Z678-F1
#
_entry.id   AF-A0A318Z678-F1
#
_cell.length_a   1.000
_cell.length_b   1.000
_cell.length_c   1.000
_cell.angle_alpha   90.00
_cell.angle_beta   90.00
_cell.angle_gamma   90.00
#
_symmetry.space_group_name_H-M   'P 1'
#
loop_
_entity.id
_entity.type
_entity.pdbx_description
1 polymer ?
#
loop_
_entity_poly.entity_id
_entity_poly.type
_entity_poly.pdbx_seq_one_letter_code
_entity_poly.pdbx_strand_id
1 'polypeptide(L)'
;MSCSKDEGSSKIFPSLKHSPSGNGFSHLATDGVYRSFSSSGEVVDYKQLSPAEISKMLEFFEKHMNSEKFQEAKKKFDGVDGRDVTDLEQLLHPGPEVCPMKFKE
;
A
#
# COMPACT_ATOMS: atom_id res chain seq x y z
N MET A 1 -3.83 8.64 -24.38
CA MET A 1 -3.43 9.35 -23.14
C MET A 1 -2.19 8.65 -22.62
N SER A 2 -1.02 9.21 -22.91
CA SER A 2 0.26 8.60 -22.54
C SER A 2 0.46 8.67 -21.03
N CYS A 3 0.38 7.53 -20.37
CA CYS A 3 1.01 7.36 -19.06
C CYS A 3 2.52 7.43 -19.31
N SER A 4 3.12 8.58 -19.05
CA SER A 4 4.57 8.75 -19.02
C SER A 4 5.13 7.73 -18.03
N LYS A 5 5.73 6.66 -18.55
CA LYS A 5 6.42 5.66 -17.73
C LYS A 5 7.66 6.32 -17.16
N ASP A 6 7.55 6.80 -15.92
CA ASP A 6 8.70 6.96 -15.05
C ASP A 6 9.29 5.56 -14.84
N GLU A 7 10.38 5.28 -15.57
CA GLU A 7 11.04 3.97 -15.61
C GLU A 7 11.58 3.54 -14.23
N GLY A 8 11.69 4.48 -13.29
CA GLY A 8 12.14 4.25 -11.91
C GLY A 8 11.04 3.83 -10.91
N SER A 9 9.80 4.31 -11.05
CA SER A 9 8.71 4.00 -10.11
C SER A 9 8.04 2.65 -10.40
N SER A 10 8.09 2.22 -11.66
CA SER A 10 7.49 0.97 -12.15
C SER A 10 8.07 -0.30 -11.48
N LYS A 11 9.27 -0.23 -10.87
CA LYS A 11 9.89 -1.34 -10.15
C LYS A 11 9.64 -1.32 -8.64
N ILE A 12 9.17 -0.19 -8.10
CA ILE A 12 9.00 0.02 -6.66
C ILE A 12 7.59 -0.38 -6.24
N PHE A 13 6.60 0.02 -7.04
CA PHE A 13 5.20 -0.29 -6.77
C PHE A 13 4.79 -1.56 -7.50
N PRO A 14 4.13 -2.51 -6.82
CA PRO A 14 3.61 -3.68 -7.50
C PRO A 14 2.47 -3.29 -8.45
N SER A 15 2.41 -3.96 -9.59
CA SER A 15 1.30 -3.82 -10.53
C SER A 15 0.09 -4.58 -9.99
N LEU A 16 -0.87 -3.85 -9.45
CA LEU A 16 -2.16 -4.38 -9.01
C LEU A 16 -3.26 -4.05 -10.01
N LYS A 17 -4.31 -4.87 -10.06
CA LYS A 17 -5.55 -4.51 -10.76
C LYS A 17 -6.15 -3.27 -10.09
N HIS A 18 -6.71 -2.40 -10.92
CA HIS A 18 -7.42 -1.23 -10.48
C HIS A 18 -8.93 -1.46 -10.49
N SER A 19 -9.65 -0.65 -9.72
CA SER A 19 -11.10 -0.58 -9.78
C SER A 19 -11.60 -0.46 -11.23
N PRO A 20 -12.62 -1.25 -11.65
CA PRO A 20 -13.18 -1.17 -12.99
C PRO A 20 -13.69 0.23 -13.36
N SER A 21 -14.12 1.01 -12.37
CA SER A 21 -14.56 2.40 -12.56
C SER A 21 -13.41 3.38 -12.85
N GLY A 22 -12.16 2.95 -12.72
CA GLY A 22 -10.97 3.82 -12.71
C GLY A 22 -10.85 4.69 -11.46
N ASN A 23 -11.89 4.75 -10.63
CA ASN A 23 -11.95 5.54 -9.41
C ASN A 23 -11.62 4.61 -8.23
N GLY A 24 -10.40 4.72 -7.74
CA GLY A 24 -9.84 3.92 -6.66
C GLY A 24 -8.50 4.51 -6.21
N PHE A 25 -7.82 3.84 -5.29
CA PHE A 25 -6.50 4.24 -4.83
C PHE A 25 -5.73 3.04 -4.32
N SER A 26 -4.43 3.19 -4.13
CA SER A 26 -3.59 2.15 -3.55
C SER A 26 -3.01 2.60 -2.22
N HIS A 27 -2.83 1.67 -1.30
CA HIS A 27 -2.36 1.95 0.05
C HIS A 27 -1.43 0.85 0.53
N LEU A 28 -0.26 1.26 1.03
CA LEU A 28 0.61 0.41 1.84
C LEU A 28 0.12 0.49 3.29
N ALA A 29 -0.52 -0.58 3.75
CA ALA A 29 -1.06 -0.63 5.10
C ALA A 29 -0.01 -1.14 6.09
N THR A 30 -0.17 -0.85 7.39
CA THR A 30 0.84 -1.13 8.43
C THR A 30 1.04 -2.62 8.71
N ASP A 31 0.21 -3.49 8.13
CA ASP A 31 0.40 -4.94 8.12
C ASP A 31 1.38 -5.41 7.02
N GLY A 32 1.94 -4.48 6.23
CA GLY A 32 2.91 -4.78 5.17
C GLY A 32 2.27 -5.21 3.84
N VAL A 33 0.94 -5.15 3.73
CA VAL A 33 0.23 -5.52 2.51
C VAL A 33 -0.13 -4.26 1.73
N TYR A 34 0.26 -4.25 0.45
CA TYR A 34 -0.13 -3.21 -0.49
C TYR A 34 -1.45 -3.59 -1.13
N ARG A 35 -2.48 -2.76 -0.97
CA ARG A 35 -3.82 -3.03 -1.46
C ARG A 35 -4.26 -1.97 -2.47
N SER A 36 -4.98 -2.39 -3.50
CA SER A 36 -5.76 -1.50 -4.35
C SER A 36 -7.22 -1.55 -3.91
N PHE A 37 -7.78 -0.37 -3.67
CA PHE A 37 -9.15 -0.19 -3.22
C PHE A 37 -10.01 0.43 -4.33
N SER A 38 -11.27 0.02 -4.38
CA SER A 38 -12.31 0.69 -5.16
C SER A 38 -12.70 2.03 -4.53
N SER A 39 -13.55 2.80 -5.22
CA SER A 39 -14.15 4.02 -4.66
C SER A 39 -15.04 3.76 -3.45
N SER A 40 -15.61 2.56 -3.32
CA SER A 40 -16.42 2.11 -2.17
C SER A 40 -15.58 1.62 -0.99
N GLY A 41 -14.26 1.54 -1.13
CA GLY A 41 -13.38 1.03 -0.07
C GLY A 41 -13.22 -0.49 -0.05
N GLU A 42 -13.67 -1.18 -1.10
CA GLU A 42 -13.49 -2.63 -1.25
C GLU A 42 -12.09 -2.92 -1.83
N VAL A 43 -11.42 -3.95 -1.33
CA VAL A 43 -10.13 -4.39 -1.88
C VAL A 43 -10.39 -5.07 -3.23
N VAL A 44 -9.79 -4.52 -4.29
CA VAL A 44 -9.87 -5.03 -5.66
C VAL A 44 -8.72 -6.00 -5.94
N ASP A 45 -7.55 -5.73 -5.39
CA ASP A 45 -6.36 -6.55 -5.53
C ASP A 45 -5.35 -6.22 -4.42
N TYR A 46 -4.41 -7.11 -4.18
CA TYR A 46 -3.41 -6.94 -3.13
C TYR A 46 -2.09 -7.63 -3.46
N LYS A 47 -1.04 -7.17 -2.80
CA LYS A 47 0.25 -7.87 -2.74
C LYS A 47 0.83 -7.76 -1.34
N GLN A 48 1.12 -8.93 -0.77
CA GLN A 48 1.93 -9.06 0.43
C GLN A 48 3.38 -8.71 0.09
N LEU A 49 3.95 -7.73 0.78
CA LEU A 49 5.31 -7.27 0.52
C LEU A 49 6.28 -7.85 1.54
N SER A 50 7.47 -8.20 1.06
CA SER A 50 8.61 -8.49 1.94
C SER A 50 9.14 -7.20 2.61
N PRO A 51 9.89 -7.31 3.73
CA PRO A 51 10.49 -6.16 4.40
C PRO A 51 11.39 -5.32 3.48
N ALA A 52 12.05 -5.98 2.52
CA ALA A 52 12.89 -5.32 1.52
C ALA A 52 12.07 -4.50 0.51
N GLU A 53 10.89 -4.98 0.11
CA GLU A 53 9.97 -4.24 -0.76
C GLU A 53 9.32 -3.07 -0.03
N ILE A 54 8.90 -3.28 1.22
CA ILE A 54 8.38 -2.21 2.11
C ILE A 54 9.41 -1.09 2.23
N SER A 55 10.67 -1.44 2.53
CA SER A 55 11.77 -0.47 2.66
C SER A 55 11.95 0.38 1.40
N LYS A 56 11.95 -0.24 0.21
CA LYS A 56 12.06 0.47 -1.07
C LYS A 56 10.88 1.42 -1.31
N MET A 57 9.66 1.02 -0.93
CA MET A 57 8.50 1.90 -1.04
C MET A 57 8.61 3.09 -0.09
N LEU A 58 9.06 2.87 1.15
CA LEU A 58 9.28 3.95 2.12
C LEU A 58 10.35 4.93 1.64
N GLU A 59 11.48 4.46 1.12
CA GLU A 59 12.53 5.31 0.53
C GLU A 59 12.02 6.15 -0.65
N PHE A 60 11.09 5.62 -1.45
CA PHE A 60 10.43 6.40 -2.48
C PHE A 60 9.58 7.52 -1.86
N PHE A 61 8.79 7.22 -0.84
CA PHE A 61 7.95 8.20 -0.15
C PHE A 61 8.74 9.24 0.65
N GLU A 62 9.95 8.93 1.11
CA GLU A 62 10.84 9.89 1.79
C GLU A 62 11.04 11.16 0.95
N LYS A 63 11.14 11.01 -0.37
CA LYS A 63 11.30 12.14 -1.32
C LYS A 63 10.07 13.03 -1.43
N HIS A 64 8.93 12.56 -0.95
CA HIS A 64 7.61 13.19 -1.10
C HIS A 64 6.93 13.51 0.23
N MET A 65 7.56 13.17 1.37
CA MET A 65 7.04 13.39 2.71
C MET A 65 8.02 14.23 3.53
N ASN A 66 7.52 14.94 4.55
CA ASN A 66 8.41 15.59 5.49
C ASN A 66 9.12 14.55 6.38
N SER A 67 10.30 14.93 6.88
CA SER A 67 11.18 14.02 7.63
C SER A 67 10.51 13.43 8.88
N GLU A 68 9.71 14.21 9.61
CA GLU A 68 9.02 13.73 10.83
C GLU A 68 8.02 12.63 10.52
N LYS A 69 7.12 12.87 9.55
CA LYS A 69 6.13 11.86 9.09
C LYS A 69 6.80 10.62 8.51
N PHE A 70 7.93 10.79 7.84
CA PHE A 70 8.71 9.67 7.34
C PHE A 70 9.26 8.80 8.47
N GLN A 71 9.83 9.40 9.52
CA GLN A 71 10.33 8.65 10.68
C GLN A 71 9.19 7.92 11.42
N GLU A 72 8.02 8.56 11.56
CA GLU A 72 6.83 7.92 12.11
C GLU A 72 6.38 6.73 11.27
N ALA A 73 6.34 6.88 9.95
CA ALA A 73 6.00 5.79 9.04
C ALA A 73 7.01 4.64 9.18
N LYS A 74 8.32 4.93 9.12
CA LYS A 74 9.37 3.92 9.25
C LYS A 74 9.24 3.10 10.54
N LYS A 75 8.95 3.75 11.68
CA LYS A 75 8.70 3.06 12.96
C LYS A 75 7.49 2.11 12.89
N LYS A 76 6.43 2.46 12.18
CA LYS A 76 5.25 1.60 12.02
C LYS A 76 5.52 0.34 11.19
N PHE A 77 6.54 0.37 10.34
CA PHE A 77 6.92 -0.74 9.46
C PHE A 77 8.14 -1.53 9.96
N ASP A 78 8.69 -1.18 11.12
CA ASP A 78 9.84 -1.89 11.69
C ASP A 78 9.45 -3.33 12.05
N GLY A 79 10.17 -4.30 11.49
CA GLY A 79 9.88 -5.73 11.68
C GLY A 79 8.63 -6.25 10.96
N VAL A 80 7.95 -5.44 10.15
CA VAL A 80 6.74 -5.86 9.43
C VAL A 80 7.09 -6.66 8.18
N ASP A 81 6.50 -7.85 8.04
CA ASP A 81 6.52 -8.67 6.83
C ASP A 81 5.08 -8.96 6.38
N GLY A 82 4.66 -8.38 5.26
CA GLY A 82 3.30 -8.58 4.76
C GLY A 82 3.00 -10.02 4.36
N ARG A 83 4.05 -10.85 4.16
CA ARG A 83 3.91 -12.26 3.81
C ARG A 83 3.38 -13.10 4.98
N ASP A 84 3.42 -12.57 6.20
CA ASP A 84 2.86 -13.21 7.39
C ASP A 84 1.31 -13.09 7.43
N VAL A 85 0.72 -12.17 6.66
CA VAL A 85 -0.74 -12.02 6.53
C VAL A 85 -1.30 -13.08 5.56
N THR A 86 -1.48 -14.30 6.06
CA THR A 86 -1.88 -15.46 5.22
C THR A 86 -3.38 -15.67 5.13
N ASP A 87 -4.16 -15.04 6.00
CA ASP A 87 -5.61 -15.15 6.03
C ASP A 87 -6.26 -14.34 4.90
N LEU A 88 -7.03 -15.02 4.04
CA LEU A 88 -7.66 -14.40 2.87
C LEU A 88 -8.69 -13.33 3.25
N GLU A 89 -9.43 -13.54 4.34
CA GLU A 89 -10.42 -12.56 4.81
C GLU A 89 -9.70 -11.29 5.27
N GLN A 90 -8.57 -11.40 5.97
CA GLN A 90 -7.76 -10.23 6.34
C GLN A 90 -7.13 -9.51 5.14
N LEU A 91 -6.81 -10.24 4.07
CA LEU A 91 -6.27 -9.66 2.84
C LEU A 91 -7.33 -8.83 2.10
N LEU A 92 -8.57 -9.32 2.02
CA LEU A 92 -9.69 -8.69 1.31
C LEU A 92 -10.51 -7.71 2.16
N HIS A 93 -10.54 -7.94 3.47
CA HIS A 93 -11.32 -7.19 4.47
C HIS A 93 -10.42 -6.78 5.65
N PRO A 94 -9.45 -5.87 5.43
CA PRO A 94 -8.55 -5.44 6.49
C PRO A 94 -9.32 -4.78 7.64
N GLY A 95 -8.87 -5.02 8.87
CA GLY A 95 -9.46 -4.42 10.06
C GLY A 95 -9.41 -2.88 10.03
N PRO A 96 -10.26 -2.21 10.83
CA PRO A 96 -10.38 -0.74 10.83
C PRO A 96 -9.07 -0.03 11.17
N GLU A 97 -8.15 -0.68 11.90
CA GLU A 97 -6.84 -0.10 12.21
C GLU A 97 -5.90 -0.03 11.01
N VAL A 98 -6.05 -0.97 10.07
CA VAL A 98 -5.23 -1.17 8.87
C VAL A 98 -5.85 -0.46 7.66
N CYS A 99 -7.16 -0.18 7.73
CA CYS A 99 -7.90 0.51 6.69
C CYS A 99 -7.50 2.00 6.59
N PRO A 100 -7.44 2.59 5.38
CA PRO A 100 -7.19 4.02 5.20
C PRO A 100 -8.21 4.86 5.97
N MET A 101 -7.75 5.96 6.58
CA MET A 101 -8.61 6.85 7.38
C MET A 101 -9.88 7.32 6.66
N LYS A 102 -9.86 7.37 5.32
CA LYS A 102 -11.01 7.77 4.50
C LYS A 102 -12.23 6.84 4.65
N PHE A 103 -12.05 5.62 5.13
CA PHE A 103 -13.10 4.61 5.29
C PHE A 103 -13.29 4.17 6.75
N LYS A 104 -12.69 4.89 7.71
CA LYS A 104 -12.99 4.72 9.13
C LYS A 104 -14.26 5.53 9.44
N GLU A 105 -15.43 4.91 9.30
CA GLU A 105 -16.70 5.40 9.85
C GLU A 105 -16.86 4.99 11.32
#